data_AF-A0A357KT22-F1
#
_entry.id   AF-A0A357KT22-F1
#
_cell.length_a   1.000
_cell.length_b   1.000
_cell.length_c   1.000
_cell.angle_alpha   90.00
_cell.angle_beta   90.00
_cell.angle_gamma   90.00
#
_symmetry.space_group_name_H-M   'P 1'
#
loop_
_entity.id
_entity.type
_entity.pdbx_description
1 polymer ?
#
loop_
_entity_poly.entity_id
_entity_poly.type
_entity_poly.pdbx_seq_one_letter_code
_entity_poly.pdbx_strand_id
1 'polypeptide(L)'
;MPRQCHFTGKQVTFGNRITRSGAAVKSGGFGLKTSGIARRTFKPNLQKLSIVVDGKTVRANVSAKAIRMGLVVRPLKRKYGYTAQQKAASH
;
A
#
# COMPACT_ATOMS: atom_id res chain seq x y z
N MET A 1 -13.89 0.96 6.87
CA MET A 1 -12.52 0.39 6.97
C MET A 1 -11.51 1.53 6.86
N PRO A 2 -10.71 1.82 7.89
CA PRO A 2 -9.65 2.81 7.75
C PRO A 2 -8.67 2.37 6.65
N ARG A 3 -8.39 3.27 5.70
CA ARG A 3 -7.35 3.08 4.66
C ARG A 3 -5.97 3.31 5.26
N GLN A 4 -5.67 2.59 6.34
CA GLN A 4 -4.43 2.68 7.08
C GLN A 4 -3.71 1.34 7.02
N CYS A 5 -2.40 1.37 6.81
CA CYS A 5 -1.58 0.18 6.94
C CYS A 5 -1.40 -0.18 8.41
N HIS A 6 -1.63 -1.44 8.76
CA HIS A 6 -1.45 -1.95 10.12
C HIS A 6 0.00 -1.81 10.64
N PHE A 7 1.00 -2.07 9.79
CA PHE A 7 2.42 -2.04 10.19
C PHE A 7 3.07 -0.66 10.11
N THR A 8 2.81 0.08 9.02
CA THR A 8 3.51 1.34 8.73
C THR A 8 2.67 2.58 9.00
N GLY A 9 1.42 2.44 9.45
CA GLY A 9 0.52 3.56 9.74
C GLY A 9 0.14 4.41 8.53
N LYS A 10 0.61 4.06 7.32
CA LYS A 10 0.39 4.83 6.09
C LYS A 10 -1.08 5.02 5.82
N GLN A 11 -1.48 6.27 5.74
CA GLN A 11 -2.85 6.70 5.49
C GLN A 11 -2.94 7.54 4.23
N VAL A 12 -4.18 7.81 3.81
CA VAL A 12 -4.43 8.74 2.71
C VAL A 12 -3.96 10.13 3.14
N THR A 13 -3.12 10.76 2.33
CA THR A 13 -2.69 12.15 2.54
C THR A 13 -3.36 13.04 1.52
N PHE A 14 -3.66 14.28 1.90
CA PHE A 14 -4.24 15.27 0.99
C PHE A 14 -3.16 16.16 0.40
N GLY A 15 -3.41 16.65 -0.80
CA GLY A 15 -2.63 17.74 -1.36
C GLY A 15 -3.34 18.38 -2.52
N ASN A 16 -2.64 19.28 -3.21
CA ASN A 16 -3.20 20.02 -4.33
C ASN A 16 -2.61 19.51 -5.66
N ARG A 17 -3.42 19.55 -6.70
CA ARG A 17 -2.99 19.50 -8.10
C ARG A 17 -2.96 20.94 -8.58
N ILE A 18 -1.75 21.43 -8.84
CA ILE A 18 -1.53 22.80 -9.30
C ILE A 18 -1.26 22.72 -10.79
N THR A 19 -2.13 23.32 -11.59
CA THR A 19 -1.93 23.46 -13.03
C THR A 19 -1.26 24.81 -13.28
N ARG A 20 -0.12 24.79 -13.97
CA ARG A 20 0.64 26.00 -14.31
C ARG A 20 0.76 26.08 -15.83
N SER A 21 0.66 27.29 -16.37
CA SER A 21 0.72 27.60 -17.79
C SER A 21 1.85 28.58 -18.08
N GLY A 22 2.34 28.59 -19.32
CA GLY A 22 3.48 29.39 -19.76
C GLY A 22 4.82 28.67 -19.66
N ALA A 23 5.88 29.30 -20.15
CA ALA A 23 7.25 28.79 -20.06
C ALA A 23 7.90 29.20 -18.74
N ALA A 24 8.72 28.32 -18.18
CA ALA A 24 9.44 28.61 -16.94
C ALA A 24 10.52 29.69 -17.17
N VAL A 25 10.81 30.49 -16.13
CA VAL A 25 11.90 31.49 -16.19
C VAL A 25 13.24 30.81 -16.50
N LYS A 26 13.47 29.64 -15.89
CA LYS A 26 14.66 28.81 -16.15
C LYS A 26 14.83 28.37 -17.61
N SER A 27 13.76 28.37 -18.40
CA SER A 27 13.80 28.01 -19.82
C SER A 27 13.74 29.25 -20.74
N GLY A 28 14.05 30.44 -20.20
CA GLY A 28 14.02 31.71 -20.97
C GLY A 28 12.62 32.28 -21.18
N GLY A 29 11.61 31.76 -20.50
CA GLY A 29 10.23 32.28 -20.57
C GLY A 29 9.94 33.37 -19.55
N PHE A 30 8.80 34.06 -19.70
CA PHE A 30 8.35 35.10 -18.76
C PHE A 30 7.96 34.55 -17.37
N GLY A 31 7.61 33.26 -17.29
CA GLY A 31 7.33 32.56 -16.03
C GLY A 31 6.02 31.76 -16.02
N LEU A 32 5.99 30.75 -15.15
CA LEU A 32 4.83 29.86 -14.96
C LEU A 32 3.76 30.54 -14.11
N LYS A 33 2.58 30.79 -14.69
CA LYS A 33 1.40 31.30 -13.96
C LYS A 33 0.50 30.14 -13.53
N THR A 34 -0.09 30.25 -12.33
CA THR A 34 -1.01 29.23 -11.81
C THR A 34 -2.40 29.44 -12.42
N SER A 35 -2.86 28.49 -13.23
CA SER A 35 -4.18 28.56 -13.89
C SER A 35 -5.28 27.84 -13.12
N GLY A 36 -4.92 26.95 -12.20
CA GLY A 36 -5.92 26.24 -11.39
C GLY A 36 -5.32 25.46 -10.23
N ILE A 37 -6.08 25.39 -9.14
CA ILE A 37 -5.74 24.62 -7.94
C ILE A 37 -6.93 23.72 -7.60
N ALA A 38 -6.74 22.41 -7.72
CA ALA A 38 -7.74 21.41 -7.33
C ALA A 38 -7.23 20.54 -6.20
N ARG A 39 -8.13 20.09 -5.31
CA ARG A 39 -7.78 19.12 -4.26
C ARG A 39 -7.58 17.73 -4.86
N ARG A 40 -6.56 17.01 -4.38
CA ARG A 40 -6.33 15.60 -4.71
C ARG A 40 -5.99 14.79 -3.47
N THR A 41 -6.18 13.47 -3.59
CA THR A 41 -5.82 12.50 -2.54
C THR A 41 -4.67 11.62 -3.00
N PHE A 42 -3.66 11.45 -2.15
CA PHE A 42 -2.58 10.49 -2.32
C PHE A 42 -2.93 9.24 -1.55
N LYS A 43 -3.34 8.20 -2.29
CA LYS A 43 -3.73 6.92 -1.71
C LYS A 43 -2.51 6.00 -1.64
N PRO A 44 -2.17 5.43 -0.47
CA PRO A 44 -1.15 4.39 -0.41
C PRO A 44 -1.64 3.13 -1.15
N ASN A 45 -0.72 2.40 -1.77
CA ASN A 45 -1.00 1.08 -2.34
C ASN A 45 -1.17 0.08 -1.18
N LEU A 46 -2.42 -0.12 -0.76
CA LEU A 46 -2.82 -1.04 0.30
C LEU A 46 -3.38 -2.33 -0.32
N GLN A 47 -2.94 -3.45 0.21
CA GLN A 47 -3.37 -4.79 -0.17
C GLN A 47 -4.02 -5.47 1.02
N LYS A 48 -5.15 -6.14 0.79
CA LYS A 48 -5.84 -6.94 1.81
C LYS A 48 -5.26 -8.33 1.82
N LEU A 49 -4.63 -8.73 2.93
CA LEU A 49 -4.04 -10.06 3.05
C LEU A 49 -4.14 -10.61 4.48
N SER A 50 -4.07 -11.93 4.59
CA SER A 50 -4.03 -12.63 5.88
C SER A 50 -2.62 -12.56 6.44
N ILE A 51 -2.49 -11.99 7.64
CA ILE A 51 -1.25 -11.85 8.38
C ILE A 51 -1.35 -12.59 9.71
N VAL A 52 -0.21 -13.04 10.22
CA VAL A 52 -0.10 -13.50 11.59
C VAL A 52 0.28 -12.31 12.46
N VAL A 53 -0.57 -11.96 13.41
CA VAL A 53 -0.34 -10.93 14.43
C VAL A 53 -0.53 -11.62 15.77
N ASP A 54 0.51 -11.62 16.61
CA ASP A 54 0.48 -12.23 17.95
C ASP A 54 -0.04 -13.67 17.96
N GLY A 55 0.39 -14.48 16.99
CA GLY A 55 0.01 -15.89 16.84
C GLY A 55 -1.39 -16.13 16.26
N LYS A 56 -2.20 -15.09 16.04
CA LYS A 56 -3.54 -15.20 15.42
C LYS A 56 -3.50 -14.77 13.97
N THR A 57 -4.22 -15.49 13.12
CA THR A 57 -4.37 -15.12 11.70
C THR A 57 -5.49 -14.10 11.56
N VAL A 58 -5.15 -12.88 11.13
CA VAL A 58 -6.10 -11.79 10.95
C VAL A 58 -5.98 -11.24 9.53
N ARG A 59 -7.10 -10.81 8.94
CA ARG A 59 -7.07 -10.08 7.66
C ARG A 59 -6.88 -8.59 7.91
N ALA A 60 -5.80 -8.02 7.38
CA ALA A 60 -5.51 -6.60 7.55
C ALA A 60 -5.15 -5.91 6.23
N ASN A 61 -5.24 -4.58 6.22
CA ASN A 61 -4.72 -3.75 5.14
C ASN A 61 -3.22 -3.55 5.36
N VAL A 62 -2.42 -3.96 4.39
CA VAL A 62 -0.97 -3.92 4.44
C VAL A 62 -0.46 -3.12 3.25
N SER A 63 0.48 -2.20 3.47
CA SER A 63 1.08 -1.44 2.39
C SER A 63 2.04 -2.32 1.59
N ALA A 64 2.11 -2.12 0.27
CA ALA A 64 3.07 -2.83 -0.57
C ALA A 64 4.53 -2.62 -0.14
N LYS A 65 4.85 -1.48 0.51
CA LYS A 65 6.18 -1.24 1.11
C LYS A 65 6.44 -2.19 2.29
N ALA A 66 5.45 -2.41 3.16
CA ALA A 66 5.60 -3.33 4.29
C ALA A 66 5.79 -4.78 3.83
N ILE A 67 5.07 -5.20 2.77
CA ILE A 67 5.26 -6.53 2.14
C ILE A 67 6.69 -6.67 1.63
N ARG A 68 7.17 -5.67 0.87
CA ARG A 68 8.53 -5.67 0.31
C ARG A 68 9.64 -5.65 1.36
N MET A 69 9.40 -5.02 2.51
CA MET A 69 10.35 -5.00 3.63
C MET A 69 10.33 -6.28 4.47
N GLY A 70 9.47 -7.26 4.16
CA GLY A 70 9.40 -8.52 4.91
C GLY A 70 8.76 -8.41 6.30
N LEU A 71 8.13 -7.27 6.63
CA LEU A 71 7.45 -7.04 7.92
C LEU A 71 6.16 -7.86 8.09
N VAL A 72 5.86 -8.72 7.13
CA VAL A 72 4.55 -9.34 6.93
C VAL A 72 4.73 -10.85 6.92
N VAL A 73 4.38 -11.49 8.03
CA VAL A 73 4.36 -12.95 8.11
C VAL A 73 3.01 -13.45 7.59
N ARG A 74 3.05 -14.20 6.49
CA ARG A 74 1.87 -14.88 5.96
C ARG A 74 1.67 -16.21 6.70
N PRO A 75 0.44 -16.57 7.07
CA PRO A 75 0.16 -17.88 7.63
C PRO A 75 0.44 -18.97 6.59
N LEU A 76 0.88 -20.15 7.05
CA LEU A 76 1.03 -21.32 6.20
C LEU A 76 -0.32 -21.66 5.55
N LYS A 77 -0.36 -21.76 4.21
CA LYS A 77 -1.58 -22.19 3.54
C LYS A 77 -1.88 -23.64 3.92
N ARG A 78 -3.15 -23.95 4.21
CA ARG A 78 -3.63 -25.29 4.62
C ARG A 78 -3.11 -26.43 3.75
N LYS A 79 -2.96 -26.20 2.43
CA LYS A 79 -2.39 -27.16 1.47
C LYS A 79 -1.03 -27.72 1.91
N TYR A 80 -0.17 -26.90 2.50
CA TYR A 80 1.20 -27.26 2.86
C TYR A 80 1.36 -27.78 4.29
N GLY A 81 0.32 -27.67 5.13
CA GLY A 81 0.32 -28.24 6.49
C GLY A 81 -0.48 -29.53 6.52
N TYR A 82 -1.78 -29.39 6.73
CA TYR A 82 -2.71 -30.50 6.95
C TYR A 82 -2.84 -31.45 5.75
N THR A 83 -3.05 -30.92 4.54
CA THR A 83 -3.28 -31.75 3.35
C THR A 83 -2.02 -32.51 2.92
N ALA A 84 -0.84 -31.91 3.10
CA ALA A 84 0.43 -32.57 2.81
C ALA A 84 0.69 -33.73 3.78
N GLN A 85 0.44 -33.53 5.09
CA GLN A 85 0.57 -34.56 6.11
C GLN A 85 -0.42 -35.71 5.90
N GLN A 86 -1.68 -35.41 5.56
CA GLN A 86 -2.66 -36.46 5.23
C GLN A 86 -2.23 -37.29 4.02
N LYS A 87 -1.70 -36.65 2.96
CA LYS A 87 -1.15 -37.36 1.80
C LYS A 87 0.05 -38.23 2.14
N ALA A 88 0.95 -37.75 3.00
CA ALA A 88 2.10 -38.53 3.45
C ALA A 88 1.69 -39.73 4.33
N ALA A 89 0.61 -39.61 5.11
CA ALA A 89 0.10 -40.68 5.98
C ALA A 89 -0.82 -41.69 5.26
N SER A 90 -1.18 -41.45 3.99
CA SER A 90 -2.05 -42.33 3.19
C SER A 90 -1.30 -43.13 2.13
N HIS A 91 0.03 -42.94 2.02
CA HIS A 91 0.96 -43.76 1.26
C HIS A 91 1.72 -44.67 2.21
#